data_AF-A0A7S2Q0R7-F1
#
_entry.id   AF-A0A7S2Q0R7-F1
#
_cell.length_a   1.000
_cell.length_b   1.000
_cell.length_c   1.000
_cell.angle_alpha   90.00
_cell.angle_beta   90.00
_cell.angle_gamma   90.00
#
_symmetry.space_group_name_H-M   'P 1'
#
loop_
_entity.id
_entity.type
_entity.pdbx_description
1 polymer ?
#
loop_
_entity_poly.entity_id
_entity_poly.type
_entity_poly.pdbx_seq_one_letter_code
_entity_poly.pdbx_strand_id
1 'polypeptide(L)'
;MSGFRTLHRITTDDGDSSSGDSPIWRVKFSPCRSSPSSSLRLLAAGASNTIKCYSLTDRTDKDVNSNDVLDASAMNVACTESLISRDDHQTNSAGNNTAVLGYAALDIVRNYCGADDTAGNEVVMASKLGGYVCVWVRLDPVLKEKGVVVAEDIDNDDDDDDDDDDDDD
;
A
#
# COMPACT_ATOMS: atom_id res chain seq x y z
N MET A 1 -5.63 -16.88 -31.42
CA MET A 1 -6.12 -16.69 -30.03
C MET A 1 -6.75 -15.31 -29.95
N SER A 2 -8.08 -15.23 -30.00
CA SER A 2 -8.82 -13.98 -29.81
C SER A 2 -9.13 -13.85 -28.32
N GLY A 3 -8.20 -13.29 -27.55
CA GLY A 3 -8.37 -13.07 -26.11
C GLY A 3 -9.19 -11.80 -25.88
N PHE A 4 -10.36 -11.95 -25.25
CA PHE A 4 -11.16 -10.81 -24.80
C PHE A 4 -10.34 -9.98 -23.81
N ARG A 5 -10.26 -8.68 -24.06
CA ARG A 5 -9.60 -7.71 -23.18
C ARG A 5 -10.65 -7.21 -22.20
N THR A 6 -10.85 -7.91 -21.09
CA THR A 6 -11.71 -7.39 -20.05
C THR A 6 -10.99 -6.20 -19.39
N LEU A 7 -11.56 -5.01 -19.57
CA LEU A 7 -11.11 -3.79 -18.89
C LEU A 7 -11.79 -3.74 -17.51
N HIS A 8 -11.04 -3.99 -16.45
CA HIS A 8 -11.50 -3.75 -15.10
C HIS A 8 -11.27 -2.27 -14.74
N ARG A 9 -12.35 -1.49 -14.63
CA ARG A 9 -12.29 -0.10 -14.18
C ARG A 9 -12.47 -0.06 -12.68
N ILE A 10 -11.47 0.43 -11.96
CA ILE A 10 -11.58 0.75 -10.55
C ILE A 10 -12.08 2.19 -10.48
N THR A 11 -13.27 2.40 -9.95
CA THR A 11 -13.77 3.73 -9.57
C THR A 11 -13.47 3.92 -8.10
N THR A 12 -12.70 4.96 -7.77
CA THR A 12 -12.44 5.35 -6.38
C THR A 12 -13.67 6.07 -5.85
N ASP A 13 -14.64 5.30 -5.36
CA ASP A 13 -15.85 5.82 -4.72
C ASP A 13 -15.53 6.12 -3.24
N ASP A 14 -14.55 7.02 -3.04
CA ASP A 14 -14.30 7.59 -1.73
C ASP A 14 -15.34 8.71 -1.58
N GLY A 15 -16.35 8.51 -0.72
CA GLY A 15 -17.45 9.45 -0.44
C GLY A 15 -17.03 10.82 0.11
N ASP A 16 -15.75 11.16 -0.02
CA ASP A 16 -15.17 12.48 0.21
C ASP A 16 -14.97 13.18 -1.14
N SER A 17 -15.91 14.05 -1.46
CA SER A 17 -16.09 14.77 -2.73
C SER A 17 -14.96 15.77 -3.07
N SER A 18 -13.83 15.69 -2.36
CA SER A 18 -12.66 16.55 -2.54
C SER A 18 -11.47 15.85 -3.22
N SER A 19 -11.40 14.52 -3.23
CA SER A 19 -10.32 13.78 -3.91
C SER A 19 -10.76 13.33 -5.31
N GLY A 20 -10.71 14.26 -6.27
CA GLY A 20 -10.95 13.92 -7.68
C GLY A 20 -10.04 12.77 -8.13
N ASP A 21 -10.56 11.88 -8.98
CA ASP A 21 -9.85 10.77 -9.63
C ASP A 21 -8.51 11.27 -10.19
N SER A 22 -7.47 11.14 -9.38
CA SER A 22 -6.14 11.60 -9.74
C SER A 22 -5.54 10.60 -10.71
N PRO A 23 -4.97 11.05 -11.84
CA PRO A 23 -4.45 10.14 -12.83
C PRO A 23 -3.35 9.26 -12.22
N ILE A 24 -3.47 7.95 -12.45
CA ILE A 24 -2.46 6.96 -12.12
C ILE A 24 -1.53 6.84 -13.33
N TRP A 25 -0.22 6.97 -13.11
CA TRP A 25 0.78 6.85 -14.17
C TRP A 25 1.80 5.74 -13.92
N ARG A 26 1.83 5.19 -12.70
CA ARG A 26 2.71 4.08 -12.33
C ARG A 26 1.94 3.02 -11.55
N VAL A 27 2.17 1.77 -11.93
CA VAL A 27 1.53 0.60 -11.32
C VAL A 27 2.57 -0.50 -11.23
N LYS A 28 2.70 -1.14 -10.07
CA LYS A 28 3.64 -2.24 -9.85
C LYS A 28 2.96 -3.35 -9.03
N PHE A 29 3.13 -4.58 -9.46
CA PHE A 29 2.75 -5.73 -8.66
C PHE A 29 3.77 -5.93 -7.55
N SER A 30 3.26 -6.23 -6.35
CA SER A 30 4.09 -6.68 -5.24
C SER A 30 4.82 -7.97 -5.63
N PRO A 31 6.15 -8.05 -5.46
CA PRO A 31 6.88 -9.30 -5.60
C PRO A 31 6.72 -10.21 -4.37
N CYS A 32 6.11 -9.71 -3.28
CA CYS A 32 6.02 -10.42 -2.02
C CYS A 32 4.63 -11.05 -1.85
N ARG A 33 4.60 -12.37 -1.71
CA ARG A 33 3.37 -13.13 -1.42
C ARG A 33 3.55 -13.85 -0.08
N SER A 34 2.59 -13.68 0.83
CA SER A 34 2.62 -14.38 2.12
C SER A 34 2.32 -15.88 1.95
N SER A 35 1.62 -16.26 0.88
CA SER A 35 1.46 -17.67 0.49
C SER A 35 1.14 -17.79 -1.01
N PRO A 36 1.30 -18.99 -1.61
CA PRO A 36 0.89 -19.24 -2.99
C PRO A 36 -0.62 -19.03 -3.24
N SER A 37 -1.43 -19.08 -2.18
CA SER A 37 -2.87 -18.83 -2.19
C SER A 37 -3.24 -17.40 -1.76
N SER A 38 -2.28 -16.58 -1.32
CA SER A 38 -2.57 -15.21 -0.90
C SER A 38 -2.96 -14.36 -2.10
N SER A 39 -3.80 -13.36 -1.84
CA SER A 39 -4.18 -12.37 -2.84
C SER A 39 -2.94 -11.74 -3.49
N LEU A 40 -3.07 -11.43 -4.78
CA LEU A 40 -2.05 -10.62 -5.45
C LEU A 40 -2.19 -9.17 -4.97
N ARG A 41 -1.08 -8.45 -4.88
CA ARG A 41 -1.09 -7.04 -4.47
C ARG A 41 -0.55 -6.16 -5.57
N LEU A 42 -1.16 -4.99 -5.71
CA LEU A 42 -0.86 -4.00 -6.72
C LEU A 42 -0.73 -2.64 -6.05
N LEU A 43 0.35 -1.92 -6.32
CA LEU A 43 0.52 -0.55 -5.85
C LEU A 43 0.41 0.41 -7.02
N ALA A 44 -0.31 1.50 -6.81
CA ALA A 44 -0.54 2.53 -7.81
C ALA A 44 -0.08 3.90 -7.30
N ALA A 45 0.74 4.56 -8.12
CA ALA A 45 1.26 5.89 -7.89
C ALA A 45 0.77 6.83 -9.00
N GLY A 46 0.32 8.02 -8.58
CA GLY A 46 -0.41 8.96 -9.41
C GLY A 46 -0.08 10.42 -9.09
N ALA A 47 -0.98 11.31 -9.48
CA ALA A 47 -0.90 12.73 -9.12
C ALA A 47 -1.12 12.99 -7.62
N SER A 48 -1.68 12.01 -6.90
CA SER A 48 -1.85 12.06 -5.46
C SER A 48 -0.51 12.00 -4.70
N ASN A 49 -0.51 12.55 -3.49
CA ASN A 49 0.55 12.37 -2.48
C ASN A 49 0.49 11.00 -1.77
N THR A 50 -0.42 10.13 -2.20
CA THR A 50 -0.58 8.78 -1.66
C THR A 50 -0.27 7.72 -2.72
N ILE A 51 0.22 6.57 -2.26
CA ILE A 51 0.35 5.35 -3.07
C ILE A 51 -0.75 4.39 -2.62
N LYS A 52 -1.72 4.13 -3.50
CA LYS A 52 -2.83 3.21 -3.19
C LYS A 52 -2.38 1.76 -3.33
N CYS A 53 -2.70 0.94 -2.34
CA CYS A 53 -2.43 -0.50 -2.33
C CYS A 53 -3.73 -1.26 -2.55
N TYR A 54 -3.76 -2.11 -3.56
CA TYR A 54 -4.91 -2.92 -3.93
C TYR A 54 -4.62 -4.41 -3.70
N SER A 55 -5.59 -5.10 -3.11
CA SER A 55 -5.66 -6.55 -3.04
C SER A 55 -6.49 -7.08 -4.20
N LEU A 56 -5.98 -8.10 -4.86
CA LEU A 56 -6.54 -8.75 -6.03
C LEU A 56 -6.85 -10.21 -5.69
N THR A 57 -8.12 -10.56 -5.66
CA THR A 57 -8.58 -11.94 -5.39
C THR A 57 -9.40 -12.47 -6.56
N ASP A 58 -9.32 -13.77 -6.81
CA ASP A 58 -10.28 -14.42 -7.71
C ASP A 58 -11.64 -14.51 -7.00
N ARG A 59 -12.73 -14.23 -7.71
CA ARG A 59 -14.11 -14.35 -7.21
C ARG A 59 -14.59 -15.80 -7.25
N THR A 60 -13.92 -16.65 -8.00
CA THR A 60 -14.34 -18.03 -8.16
C THR A 60 -13.54 -18.92 -7.23
N ASP A 61 -14.23 -19.64 -6.33
CA ASP A 61 -13.69 -20.79 -5.60
C ASP A 61 -13.44 -21.95 -6.58
N LYS A 62 -12.62 -21.71 -7.61
CA LYS A 62 -12.36 -22.71 -8.64
C LYS A 62 -11.37 -23.73 -8.11
N ASP A 63 -11.76 -24.99 -8.29
CA ASP A 63 -10.93 -26.17 -8.12
C ASP A 63 -9.57 -25.94 -8.78
N VAL A 64 -8.50 -26.07 -8.00
CA VAL A 64 -7.09 -25.82 -8.38
C VAL A 64 -6.68 -26.64 -9.61
N ASN A 65 -7.44 -27.69 -9.95
CA ASN A 65 -7.24 -28.55 -11.12
C ASN A 65 -7.95 -28.09 -12.40
N SER A 66 -8.78 -27.04 -12.34
CA SER A 66 -9.37 -26.46 -13.55
C SER A 66 -8.32 -25.56 -14.21
N ASN A 67 -7.79 -25.99 -15.37
CA ASN A 67 -6.93 -25.18 -16.25
C ASN A 67 -7.71 -24.03 -16.91
N ASP A 68 -8.61 -23.39 -16.16
CA ASP A 68 -9.47 -22.35 -16.68
C ASP A 68 -8.68 -21.04 -16.72
N VAL A 69 -8.73 -20.39 -17.87
CA VAL A 69 -8.00 -19.16 -18.17
C VAL A 69 -8.40 -18.10 -17.14
N LEU A 70 -7.42 -17.47 -16.50
CA LEU A 70 -7.61 -16.32 -15.62
C LEU A 70 -8.51 -15.28 -16.31
N ASP A 71 -9.77 -15.20 -15.89
CA ASP A 71 -10.71 -14.21 -16.40
C ASP A 71 -10.61 -12.96 -15.52
N ALA A 72 -10.14 -11.86 -16.10
CA ALA A 72 -10.07 -10.59 -15.38
C ALA A 72 -11.47 -10.07 -14.97
N SER A 73 -12.57 -10.58 -15.53
CA SER A 73 -13.95 -10.31 -15.08
C SER A 73 -14.28 -10.98 -13.74
N ALA A 74 -13.58 -12.09 -13.45
CA ALA A 74 -13.69 -12.85 -12.22
C ALA A 74 -12.75 -12.32 -11.13
N MET A 75 -11.99 -11.26 -11.35
CA MET A 75 -11.17 -10.67 -10.28
C MET A 75 -11.97 -9.67 -9.45
N ASN A 76 -11.78 -9.71 -8.14
CA ASN A 76 -12.16 -8.65 -7.22
C ASN A 76 -10.94 -7.79 -6.90
N VAL A 77 -11.14 -6.48 -6.83
CA VAL A 77 -10.09 -5.51 -6.54
C VAL A 77 -10.56 -4.62 -5.41
N ALA A 78 -9.84 -4.61 -4.30
CA ALA A 78 -10.15 -3.79 -3.14
C ALA A 78 -8.95 -2.93 -2.79
N CYS A 79 -9.14 -1.61 -2.61
CA CYS A 79 -8.13 -0.75 -2.01
C CYS A 79 -8.05 -1.10 -0.52
N THR A 80 -6.92 -1.65 -0.08
CA THR A 80 -6.77 -2.11 1.31
C THR A 80 -6.02 -1.09 2.16
N GLU A 81 -5.08 -0.35 1.56
CA GLU A 81 -4.20 0.55 2.28
C GLU A 81 -3.75 1.72 1.38
N SER A 82 -3.21 2.78 1.99
CA SER A 82 -2.57 3.88 1.28
C SER A 82 -1.28 4.28 1.99
N LEU A 83 -0.17 4.32 1.26
CA LEU A 83 1.11 4.79 1.81
C LEU A 83 1.19 6.30 1.63
N ILE A 84 1.55 6.99 2.71
CA ILE A 84 1.72 8.44 2.77
C ILE A 84 3.10 8.70 3.37
N SER A 85 3.81 9.70 2.85
CA SER A 85 5.08 10.12 3.44
C SER A 85 4.82 10.85 4.75
N ARG A 86 5.68 10.68 5.77
CA ARG A 86 5.59 11.38 7.06
C ARG A 86 5.44 12.90 6.89
N ASP A 87 6.25 13.48 6.00
CA ASP A 87 6.19 14.92 5.71
C ASP A 87 4.83 15.36 5.14
N ASP A 88 4.20 14.53 4.30
CA ASP A 88 2.88 14.87 3.74
C ASP A 88 1.78 14.76 4.80
N HIS A 89 1.92 13.82 5.75
CA HIS A 89 1.00 13.65 6.87
C HIS A 89 0.95 14.91 7.74
N GLN A 90 2.09 15.56 7.98
CA GLN A 90 2.16 16.82 8.73
C GLN A 90 1.62 18.02 7.93
N THR A 91 1.86 18.08 6.61
CA THR A 91 1.37 19.19 5.78
C THR A 91 -0.15 19.27 5.64
N ASN A 92 -0.89 18.18 5.92
CA ASN A 92 -2.35 18.23 5.94
C ASN A 92 -2.91 19.02 7.14
N SER A 93 -2.13 19.25 8.21
CA SER A 93 -2.57 20.00 9.40
C SER A 93 -2.28 21.51 9.34
N ALA A 94 -1.37 21.96 8.47
CA ALA A 94 -1.03 23.37 8.33
C ALA A 94 -1.34 23.80 6.89
N GLY A 95 -2.33 24.68 6.70
CA GLY A 95 -2.91 25.10 5.42
C GLY A 95 -2.00 25.82 4.42
N ASN A 96 -0.77 25.34 4.25
CA ASN A 96 0.16 25.78 3.23
C ASN A 96 -0.23 25.11 1.91
N ASN A 97 -0.74 25.91 0.98
CA ASN A 97 -1.03 25.54 -0.41
C ASN A 97 0.25 25.28 -1.22
N THR A 98 1.14 24.41 -0.75
CA THR A 98 2.21 23.87 -1.58
C THR A 98 1.60 22.92 -2.60
N ALA A 99 1.85 23.18 -3.88
CA ALA A 99 1.36 22.33 -4.96
C ALA A 99 1.77 20.88 -4.70
N VAL A 100 0.78 20.00 -4.52
CA VAL A 100 1.01 18.57 -4.30
C VAL A 100 1.50 17.95 -5.60
N LEU A 101 2.77 17.57 -5.60
CA LEU A 101 3.43 16.91 -6.70
C LEU A 101 3.54 15.43 -6.35
N GLY A 102 2.63 14.62 -6.89
CA GLY A 102 2.57 13.18 -6.64
C GLY A 102 3.81 12.40 -7.10
N TYR A 103 3.69 11.08 -7.10
CA TYR A 103 4.82 10.18 -7.39
C TYR A 103 4.97 9.88 -8.88
N ALA A 104 6.14 10.18 -9.45
CA ALA A 104 6.45 9.93 -10.87
C ALA A 104 7.20 8.61 -11.11
N ALA A 105 7.84 8.07 -10.08
CA ALA A 105 8.47 6.76 -10.12
C ALA A 105 8.00 5.93 -8.93
N LEU A 106 7.83 4.63 -9.16
CA LEU A 106 7.46 3.64 -8.17
C LEU A 106 8.22 2.37 -8.51
N ASP A 107 8.95 1.85 -7.53
CA ASP A 107 9.53 0.53 -7.60
C ASP A 107 9.31 -0.24 -6.30
N ILE A 108 9.24 -1.56 -6.43
CA ILE A 108 8.97 -2.44 -5.31
C ILE A 108 9.95 -3.58 -5.40
N VAL A 109 10.72 -3.76 -4.34
CA VAL A 109 11.69 -4.83 -4.23
C VAL A 109 11.45 -5.63 -2.97
N ARG A 110 11.98 -6.83 -2.97
CA ARG A 110 11.98 -7.71 -1.81
C ARG A 110 13.36 -7.72 -1.20
N ASN A 111 13.44 -7.47 0.10
CA ASN A 111 14.70 -7.51 0.84
C ASN A 111 15.02 -8.95 1.29
N TYR A 112 15.12 -9.85 0.31
CA TYR A 112 15.53 -11.24 0.50
C TYR A 112 16.04 -11.80 -0.84
N CYS A 113 17.21 -12.43 -0.80
CA CYS A 113 17.87 -12.97 -1.99
C CYS A 113 17.94 -14.51 -2.02
N GLY A 114 17.25 -15.19 -1.10
CA GLY A 114 17.17 -16.65 -1.09
C GLY A 114 16.05 -17.20 -1.97
N ALA A 115 15.93 -18.53 -2.02
CA ALA A 115 14.98 -19.23 -2.90
C ALA A 115 13.54 -19.37 -2.36
N ASP A 116 13.32 -18.96 -1.10
CA ASP A 116 11.98 -18.90 -0.52
C ASP A 116 11.26 -17.70 -1.12
N ASP A 117 10.06 -17.88 -1.69
CA ASP A 117 9.24 -16.82 -2.31
C ASP A 117 8.37 -16.04 -1.30
N THR A 118 8.37 -16.48 -0.03
CA THR A 118 7.59 -15.93 1.07
C THR A 118 8.42 -15.22 2.16
N ALA A 119 9.72 -15.50 2.29
CA ALA A 119 10.63 -14.81 3.22
C ALA A 119 10.97 -13.32 2.94
N GLY A 120 11.05 -12.50 3.99
CA GLY A 120 11.62 -11.15 3.91
C GLY A 120 10.67 -10.05 3.47
N ASN A 121 11.10 -8.81 3.68
CA ASN A 121 10.22 -7.66 3.67
C ASN A 121 10.04 -7.07 2.28
N GLU A 122 8.89 -6.44 2.07
CA GLU A 122 8.62 -5.63 0.91
C GLU A 122 9.15 -4.22 1.14
N VAL A 123 9.98 -3.73 0.23
CA VAL A 123 10.51 -2.37 0.24
C VAL A 123 9.92 -1.63 -0.95
N VAL A 124 9.13 -0.61 -0.65
CA VAL A 124 8.49 0.26 -1.64
C VAL A 124 9.33 1.54 -1.72
N MET A 125 9.76 1.90 -2.91
CA MET A 125 10.49 3.14 -3.17
C MET A 125 9.70 3.97 -4.18
N ALA A 126 9.49 5.25 -3.89
CA ALA A 126 8.82 6.15 -4.81
C ALA A 126 9.50 7.52 -4.86
N SER A 127 9.62 8.07 -6.06
CA SER A 127 10.13 9.42 -6.27
C SER A 127 8.97 10.37 -6.49
N LYS A 128 8.88 11.38 -5.63
CA LYS A 128 7.99 12.53 -5.83
C LYS A 128 8.54 13.42 -6.94
N LEU A 129 7.64 14.06 -7.67
CA LEU A 129 7.98 15.08 -8.66
C LEU A 129 8.69 16.30 -8.04
N GLY A 130 8.55 16.51 -6.73
CA GLY A 130 9.31 17.52 -5.97
C GLY A 130 10.78 17.17 -5.69
N GLY A 131 11.30 16.04 -6.18
CA GLY A 131 12.70 15.63 -6.01
C GLY A 131 12.98 14.77 -4.77
N TYR A 132 11.97 14.47 -3.97
CA TYR A 132 12.09 13.61 -2.79
C TYR A 132 11.93 12.14 -3.16
N VAL A 133 12.65 11.27 -2.44
CA VAL A 133 12.48 9.82 -2.51
C VAL A 133 11.95 9.34 -1.18
N CYS A 134 10.83 8.64 -1.22
CA CYS A 134 10.21 8.02 -0.06
C CYS A 134 10.48 6.51 -0.11
N VAL A 135 10.78 5.93 1.04
CA VAL A 135 11.03 4.50 1.21
C VAL A 135 10.11 3.99 2.31
N TRP A 136 9.34 2.95 2.03
CA TRP A 136 8.54 2.25 3.02
C TRP A 136 9.01 0.81 3.12
N VAL A 137 9.16 0.32 4.35
CA VAL A 137 9.44 -1.09 4.62
C VAL A 137 8.19 -1.72 5.20
N ARG A 138 7.65 -2.70 4.51
CA ARG A 138 6.50 -3.48 4.94
C ARG A 138 6.97 -4.85 5.40
N LEU A 139 6.74 -5.13 6.69
CA LEU A 139 6.97 -6.45 7.25
C LEU A 139 6.04 -7.48 6.61
N ASP A 140 6.57 -8.69 6.47
CA ASP A 140 5.74 -9.84 6.16
C ASP A 140 4.66 -10.03 7.26
N PRO A 141 3.39 -10.28 6.90
CA PRO A 141 2.33 -10.58 7.85
C PRO A 141 2.69 -11.66 8.88
N VAL A 142 3.43 -12.70 8.49
CA VAL A 142 3.88 -13.78 9.38
C VAL A 142 4.85 -13.25 10.44
N LEU A 143 5.68 -12.26 10.10
CA LEU A 143 6.58 -11.62 11.06
C LEU A 143 5.80 -10.68 12.00
N LYS A 144 4.78 -9.98 11.50
CA LYS A 144 3.88 -9.16 12.33
C LYS A 144 3.12 -10.02 13.34
N GLU A 145 2.57 -11.17 12.92
CA GLU A 145 1.90 -12.12 13.82
C GLU A 145 2.83 -12.65 14.93
N LYS A 146 4.14 -12.69 14.66
CA LYS A 146 5.17 -13.07 15.64
C LYS A 146 5.64 -11.89 16.50
N GLY A 147 5.01 -10.73 16.39
CA GLY A 147 5.34 -9.53 17.18
C GLY A 147 6.57 -8.78 16.70
N VAL A 148 7.05 -9.02 15.47
CA VAL A 148 8.12 -8.19 14.90
C VAL A 148 7.51 -6.85 14.46
N VAL A 149 8.12 -5.75 14.88
CA VAL A 149 7.76 -4.38 14.49
C VAL A 149 8.87 -3.74 13.67
N VAL A 150 8.53 -2.77 12.82
CA VAL A 150 9.56 -1.96 12.15
C VAL A 150 10.07 -0.95 13.16
N ALA A 151 11.35 -0.58 13.10
CA ALA A 151 11.96 0.37 14.04
C ALA A 151 11.21 1.72 14.12
N GLU A 152 10.43 2.09 13.11
CA GLU A 152 9.64 3.34 13.09
C GLU A 152 8.32 3.26 13.89
N ASP A 153 7.88 2.06 14.31
CA ASP A 153 6.66 1.84 15.10
C ASP A 153 6.91 1.91 16.63
N ILE A 154 8.15 2.19 17.07
CA ILE A 154 8.57 2.08 18.49
C ILE A 154 8.30 3.38 19.30
N ASP A 155 8.04 4.52 18.66
CA ASP A 155 8.12 5.84 19.32
C ASP A 155 6.77 6.48 19.74
N ASN A 156 5.71 5.71 20.08
CA ASN A 156 4.38 6.31 20.33
C ASN A 156 3.68 5.93 21.64
N ASP A 157 4.33 5.23 22.58
CA ASP A 157 3.68 4.79 23.84
C ASP A 157 4.28 5.43 25.12
N ASP A 158 5.13 6.46 25.02
CA ASP A 158 5.70 7.16 26.20
C ASP A 158 5.00 8.52 26.49
N ASP A 159 3.68 8.59 26.34
CA ASP A 159 2.86 9.65 26.99
C ASP A 159 2.16 8.99 28.20
N ASP A 160 2.95 8.46 29.14
CA ASP A 160 2.44 8.05 30.45
C ASP A 160 2.13 9.31 31.27
N ASP A 161 0.85 9.44 31.57
CA ASP A 161 0.19 10.39 32.47
C ASP A 161 0.93 10.52 33.81
N ASP A 162 1.57 11.67 34.07
CA ASP A 162 1.96 12.12 35.41
C ASP A 162 1.37 13.52 35.66
N ASP A 163 0.05 13.65 35.57
CA ASP A 163 -0.70 14.75 36.20
C ASP A 163 -1.08 14.33 37.63
N ASP A 164 -0.08 14.31 38.52
CA ASP A 164 -0.29 14.31 39.98
C ASP A 164 -0.74 15.72 40.42
N ASP A 165 -2.02 16.03 40.18
CA ASP A 165 -2.73 17.14 40.84
C ASP A 165 -3.10 16.74 42.28
N ASP A 166 -2.10 16.68 43.16
CA ASP A 166 -2.32 16.77 44.62
C ASP A 166 -2.55 18.25 44.96
N ASP A 167 -3.79 18.71 44.78
CA ASP A 167 -4.25 20.02 45.25
C ASP A 167 -4.30 20.08 46.80
N ASP A 168 -3.68 21.14 47.30
CA ASP A 168 -3.47 21.55 48.68
C ASP A 168 -4.74 21.79 49.55
N ASP A 169 -4.53 21.64 50.87
CA ASP A 169 -5.19 22.25 52.06
C ASP A 169 -6.66 21.95 52.46
#